data_AF-A0A7S2JP24-F1
#
_entry.id   AF-A0A7S2JP24-F1
#
_cell.length_a   1.000
_cell.length_b   1.000
_cell.length_c   1.000
_cell.angle_alpha   90.00
_cell.angle_beta   90.00
_cell.angle_gamma   90.00
#
_symmetry.space_group_name_H-M   'P 1'
#
loop_
_entity.id
_entity.type
_entity.pdbx_description
1 polymer ?
#
loop_
_entity_poly.entity_id
_entity_poly.type
_entity_poly.pdbx_seq_one_letter_code
_entity_poly.pdbx_strand_id
1 'polypeptide(L)'
;APDLVLLVFARYVRVMRSLQVVYVLEPAGSHGVWGLDDFHALPFLFGAAQLIGREEDIPTSDVYKDGVVRAYADRYLYVDAVRQILLAKQGAPFHETSPMLYDITAVPTWQKTYAGLTKMYR
;
A
#
# COMPACT_ATOMS: atom_id res chain seq x y z
N ALA A 1 -19.27 6.62 7.20
CA ALA A 1 -18.49 7.62 6.45
C ALA A 1 -17.51 6.98 5.44
N PRO A 2 -17.93 6.00 4.61
CA PRO A 2 -17.03 5.41 3.60
C PRO A 2 -16.60 6.44 2.54
N ASP A 3 -17.47 7.38 2.19
CA ASP A 3 -17.19 8.39 1.14
C ASP A 3 -16.00 9.30 1.50
N LEU A 4 -15.79 9.59 2.77
CA LEU A 4 -14.62 10.37 3.21
C LEU A 4 -13.32 9.67 2.82
N VAL A 5 -13.27 8.34 2.92
CA VAL A 5 -12.08 7.56 2.58
C VAL A 5 -12.03 7.26 1.08
N LEU A 6 -13.11 6.72 0.53
CA LEU A 6 -13.15 6.18 -0.83
C LEU A 6 -13.24 7.26 -1.91
N LEU A 7 -13.73 8.46 -1.58
CA LEU A 7 -13.82 9.57 -2.51
C LEU A 7 -12.82 10.68 -2.17
N VAL A 8 -12.88 11.24 -0.96
CA VAL A 8 -12.08 12.43 -0.61
C VAL A 8 -10.62 12.05 -0.38
N PHE A 9 -10.34 11.11 0.52
CA PHE A 9 -8.97 10.67 0.80
C PHE A 9 -8.31 10.02 -0.43
N ALA A 10 -9.05 9.21 -1.19
CA ALA A 10 -8.53 8.64 -2.44
C ALA A 10 -8.09 9.73 -3.45
N ARG A 11 -8.86 10.81 -3.59
CA ARG A 11 -8.46 11.97 -4.41
C ARG A 11 -7.26 12.71 -3.83
N TYR A 12 -7.23 12.90 -2.51
CA TYR A 12 -6.09 13.49 -1.82
C TYR A 12 -4.79 12.73 -2.11
N VAL A 13 -4.79 11.40 -1.96
CA VAL A 13 -3.59 10.57 -2.21
C VAL A 13 -3.11 10.70 -3.65
N ARG A 14 -4.02 10.77 -4.63
CA ARG A 14 -3.65 11.01 -6.05
C ARG A 14 -2.94 12.35 -6.23
N VAL A 15 -3.48 13.41 -5.64
CA VAL A 15 -2.84 14.74 -5.69
C VAL A 15 -1.47 14.70 -5.02
N MET A 16 -1.36 14.08 -3.83
CA MET A 16 -0.07 13.99 -3.12
C MET A 16 0.99 13.27 -3.93
N ARG A 17 0.65 12.17 -4.59
CA ARG A 17 1.59 11.44 -5.47
C ARG A 17 2.03 12.29 -6.66
N SER A 18 1.12 13.05 -7.27
CA SER A 18 1.48 13.99 -8.32
C SER A 18 2.46 15.04 -7.81
N LEU A 19 2.24 15.60 -6.61
CA LEU A 19 3.16 16.56 -6.01
C LEU A 19 4.53 15.94 -5.72
N GLN A 20 4.57 14.72 -5.17
CA GLN A 20 5.81 13.98 -4.89
C GLN A 20 6.67 13.82 -6.13
N VAL A 21 6.06 13.45 -7.26
CA VAL A 21 6.77 13.28 -8.54
C VAL A 21 7.15 14.62 -9.17
N VAL A 22 6.20 15.56 -9.27
CA VAL A 22 6.41 16.84 -9.98
C VAL A 22 7.45 17.71 -9.28
N TYR A 23 7.44 17.72 -7.94
CA TYR A 23 8.34 18.55 -7.15
C TYR A 23 9.51 17.78 -6.55
N VAL A 24 9.66 16.49 -6.88
CA VAL A 24 10.75 15.62 -6.39
C VAL A 24 10.88 15.73 -4.87
N LEU A 25 9.74 15.57 -4.18
CA LEU A 25 9.71 15.73 -2.74
C LEU A 25 10.53 14.64 -2.06
N GLU A 26 11.27 15.02 -1.04
CA GLU A 26 11.95 14.06 -0.18
C GLU A 26 11.04 13.60 0.96
N PRO A 27 11.15 12.33 1.40
CA PRO A 27 10.42 11.85 2.57
C PRO A 27 10.77 12.65 3.83
N ALA A 28 9.76 13.20 4.51
CA ALA A 28 9.97 14.05 5.69
C ALA A 28 10.52 13.31 6.92
N GLY A 29 10.48 11.97 6.91
CA GLY A 29 10.93 11.11 7.99
C GLY A 29 10.88 9.65 7.54
N SER A 30 11.74 9.27 6.59
CA SER A 30 11.82 7.86 6.18
C SER A 30 12.45 7.05 7.32
N HIS A 31 11.86 5.91 7.65
CA HIS A 31 12.55 4.85 8.40
C HIS A 31 13.50 4.05 7.47
N GLY A 32 13.92 4.67 6.36
CA GLY A 32 14.57 4.02 5.23
C GLY A 32 13.78 2.79 4.77
N VAL A 33 14.52 1.72 4.54
CA VAL A 33 14.01 0.44 4.03
C VAL A 33 13.05 -0.26 5.03
N TRP A 34 13.01 0.18 6.29
CA TRP A 34 12.11 -0.36 7.33
C TRP A 34 10.80 0.42 7.45
N GLY A 35 10.59 1.47 6.66
CA GLY A 35 9.30 2.14 6.56
C GLY A 35 8.30 1.30 5.79
N LEU A 36 7.01 1.47 6.10
CA LEU A 36 5.94 0.86 5.30
C LEU A 36 5.94 1.43 3.87
N ASP A 37 6.09 2.73 3.75
CA ASP A 37 6.19 3.51 2.51
C ASP A 37 6.88 4.83 2.85
N ASP A 38 7.48 5.46 1.84
CA ASP A 38 8.24 6.69 2.03
C ASP A 38 7.34 7.90 2.39
N PHE A 39 6.05 7.87 1.99
CA PHE A 39 5.14 9.00 2.19
C PHE A 39 3.82 8.67 2.89
N HIS A 40 3.33 7.43 2.80
CA HIS A 40 1.96 7.11 3.18
C HIS A 40 1.80 5.82 3.99
N ALA A 41 1.22 5.92 5.18
CA ALA A 41 0.75 4.76 5.93
C ALA A 41 -0.73 4.42 5.68
N LEU A 42 -1.58 5.45 5.60
CA LEU A 42 -3.04 5.32 5.60
C LEU A 42 -3.65 4.57 4.40
N PRO A 43 -3.11 4.66 3.15
CA PRO A 43 -3.61 3.85 2.04
C PRO A 43 -3.54 2.35 2.31
N PHE A 44 -2.49 1.89 2.99
CA PHE A 44 -2.36 0.49 3.39
C PHE A 44 -3.34 0.12 4.50
N LEU A 45 -3.51 0.99 5.51
CA LEU A 45 -4.47 0.73 6.60
C LEU A 45 -5.90 0.63 6.08
N PHE A 46 -6.37 1.63 5.32
CA PHE A 46 -7.72 1.62 4.77
C PHE A 46 -7.89 0.56 3.69
N GLY A 47 -6.86 0.36 2.86
CA GLY A 47 -6.87 -0.67 1.84
C GLY A 47 -6.96 -2.08 2.41
N ALA A 48 -6.24 -2.38 3.50
CA ALA A 48 -6.34 -3.67 4.17
C ALA A 48 -7.77 -3.93 4.69
N ALA A 49 -8.46 -2.88 5.18
CA ALA A 49 -9.86 -2.99 5.56
C ALA A 49 -10.77 -3.30 4.37
N GLN A 50 -10.50 -2.75 3.17
CA GLN A 50 -11.27 -3.07 1.95
C GLN A 50 -11.11 -4.52 1.50
N LEU A 51 -10.01 -5.17 1.87
CA LEU A 51 -9.65 -6.52 1.41
C LEU A 51 -10.03 -7.64 2.39
N ILE A 52 -10.59 -7.31 3.56
CA ILE A 52 -11.09 -8.31 4.51
C ILE A 52 -12.14 -9.20 3.81
N GLY A 53 -11.90 -10.52 3.79
CA GLY A 53 -12.77 -11.49 3.14
C GLY A 53 -12.54 -11.64 1.62
N ARG A 54 -11.44 -11.10 1.09
CA ARG A 54 -11.06 -11.18 -0.33
C ARG A 54 -9.82 -12.04 -0.58
N GLU A 55 -9.47 -12.92 0.35
CA GLU A 55 -8.28 -13.77 0.26
C GLU A 55 -8.28 -14.69 -0.97
N GLU A 56 -9.47 -15.07 -1.49
CA GLU A 56 -9.59 -15.87 -2.72
C GLU A 56 -9.20 -15.08 -3.97
N ASP A 57 -9.63 -13.82 -4.08
CA ASP A 57 -9.36 -12.94 -5.23
C ASP A 57 -7.97 -12.30 -5.15
N ILE A 58 -7.59 -11.88 -3.94
CA ILE A 58 -6.43 -11.04 -3.63
C ILE A 58 -5.77 -11.65 -2.39
N PRO A 59 -4.99 -12.74 -2.51
CA PRO A 59 -4.23 -13.26 -1.39
C PRO A 59 -3.20 -12.23 -0.90
N THR A 60 -2.96 -12.17 0.41
CA THR A 60 -1.92 -11.30 1.00
C THR A 60 -0.53 -11.61 0.43
N SER A 61 -0.23 -12.89 0.21
CA SER A 61 1.02 -13.39 -0.37
C SER A 61 1.27 -12.92 -1.82
N ASP A 62 0.20 -12.52 -2.51
CA ASP A 62 0.21 -12.28 -3.95
C ASP A 62 -0.04 -10.81 -4.31
N VAL A 63 -0.26 -9.95 -3.31
CA VAL A 63 -0.69 -8.55 -3.51
C VAL A 63 0.30 -7.70 -4.32
N TYR A 64 1.58 -8.08 -4.33
CA TYR A 64 2.64 -7.41 -5.11
C TYR A 64 2.90 -8.06 -6.47
N LYS A 65 2.28 -9.21 -6.77
CA LYS A 65 2.47 -9.89 -8.05
C LYS A 65 1.75 -9.13 -9.15
N ASP A 66 2.40 -9.07 -10.33
CA ASP A 66 1.95 -8.30 -11.48
C ASP A 66 0.49 -8.58 -11.88
N GLY A 67 0.05 -9.84 -11.85
CA GLY A 67 -1.33 -10.22 -12.17
C GLY A 67 -2.37 -9.58 -11.24
N VAL A 68 -2.12 -9.61 -9.92
CA VAL A 68 -3.01 -9.01 -8.91
C VAL A 68 -2.98 -7.48 -9.02
N VAL A 69 -1.78 -6.91 -9.16
CA VAL A 69 -1.61 -5.45 -9.29
C VAL A 69 -2.35 -4.91 -10.50
N ARG A 70 -2.20 -5.53 -11.67
CA ARG A 70 -2.90 -5.11 -12.90
C ARG A 70 -4.42 -5.24 -12.79
N ALA A 71 -4.92 -6.29 -12.14
CA ALA A 71 -6.35 -6.53 -12.04
C ALA A 71 -7.06 -5.59 -11.05
N TYR A 72 -6.38 -5.18 -9.97
CA TYR A 72 -7.05 -4.63 -8.79
C TYR A 72 -6.57 -3.25 -8.32
N ALA A 73 -5.44 -2.74 -8.83
CA ALA A 73 -4.87 -1.46 -8.38
C ALA A 73 -5.79 -0.25 -8.62
N ASP A 74 -6.72 -0.28 -9.58
CA ASP A 74 -7.63 0.84 -9.80
C ASP A 74 -8.86 0.83 -8.88
N ARG A 75 -9.05 -0.26 -8.12
CA ARG A 75 -10.24 -0.47 -7.25
C ARG A 75 -9.92 -0.49 -5.76
N TYR A 76 -8.71 -0.93 -5.38
CA TYR A 76 -8.33 -1.12 -3.98
C TYR A 76 -7.12 -0.28 -3.59
N LEU A 77 -7.24 0.49 -2.51
CA LEU A 77 -6.21 1.42 -2.06
C LEU A 77 -4.89 0.72 -1.71
N TYR A 78 -4.95 -0.49 -1.14
CA TYR A 78 -3.75 -1.26 -0.80
C TYR A 78 -2.98 -1.64 -2.06
N VAL A 79 -3.68 -2.21 -3.04
CA VAL A 79 -3.09 -2.69 -4.29
C VAL A 79 -2.56 -1.51 -5.12
N ASP A 80 -3.28 -0.39 -5.11
CA ASP A 80 -2.82 0.87 -5.70
C ASP A 80 -1.53 1.39 -5.04
N ALA A 81 -1.45 1.34 -3.71
CA ALA A 81 -0.25 1.77 -3.00
C ALA A 81 0.96 0.87 -3.31
N VAL A 82 0.76 -0.45 -3.36
CA VAL A 82 1.79 -1.41 -3.80
C VAL A 82 2.21 -1.12 -5.24
N ARG A 83 1.27 -0.83 -6.15
CA ARG A 83 1.58 -0.43 -7.53
C ARG A 83 2.53 0.76 -7.57
N GLN A 84 2.28 1.80 -6.76
CA GLN A 84 3.15 2.98 -6.75
C GLN A 84 4.56 2.68 -6.27
N ILE A 85 4.72 1.83 -5.26
CA ILE A 85 6.04 1.41 -4.78
C ILE A 85 6.79 0.67 -5.88
N LEU A 86 6.14 -0.26 -6.55
CA LEU A 86 6.74 -1.01 -7.66
C LEU A 86 7.14 -0.10 -8.83
N LEU A 87 6.36 0.96 -9.10
CA LEU A 87 6.68 1.96 -10.11
C LEU A 87 7.83 2.90 -9.69
N ALA A 88 7.91 3.26 -8.42
CA ALA A 88 8.97 4.12 -7.90
C ALA A 88 10.32 3.38 -7.79
N LYS A 89 10.28 2.09 -7.46
CA LYS A 89 11.46 1.26 -7.17
C LYS A 89 11.67 0.20 -8.25
N GLN A 90 11.56 0.60 -9.51
CA GLN A 90 11.74 -0.29 -10.66
C GLN A 90 13.18 -0.83 -10.74
N GLY A 91 13.29 -2.07 -11.21
CA GLY A 91 14.58 -2.72 -11.48
C GLY A 91 15.20 -3.47 -10.30
N ALA A 92 14.56 -3.48 -9.13
CA ALA A 92 14.97 -4.28 -7.98
C ALA A 92 13.82 -5.14 -7.44
N PRO A 93 14.10 -6.33 -6.88
CA PRO A 93 13.09 -7.17 -6.25
C PRO A 93 12.33 -6.45 -5.13
N PHE A 94 11.04 -6.76 -4.99
CA PHE A 94 10.16 -6.12 -4.00
C PHE A 94 10.65 -6.32 -2.55
N HIS A 95 11.18 -7.52 -2.24
CA HIS A 95 11.69 -7.84 -0.90
C HIS A 95 12.96 -7.06 -0.52
N GLU A 96 13.76 -6.61 -1.49
CA GLU A 96 14.96 -5.81 -1.24
C GLU A 96 14.61 -4.34 -0.99
N THR A 97 13.61 -3.85 -1.72
CA THR A 97 13.25 -2.42 -1.73
C THR A 97 12.20 -2.05 -0.68
N SER A 98 11.42 -3.03 -0.22
CA SER A 98 10.30 -2.87 0.71
C SER A 98 10.13 -4.11 1.62
N PRO A 99 11.13 -4.50 2.42
CA PRO A 99 11.11 -5.73 3.22
C PRO A 99 9.98 -5.75 4.25
N MET A 100 9.62 -4.62 4.88
CA MET A 100 8.49 -4.60 5.82
C MET A 100 7.18 -4.98 5.12
N LEU A 101 6.92 -4.44 3.94
CA LEU A 101 5.75 -4.82 3.15
C LEU A 101 5.83 -6.27 2.69
N TYR A 102 7.01 -6.74 2.32
CA TYR A 102 7.23 -8.14 1.97
C TYR A 102 6.91 -9.08 3.13
N ASP A 103 7.36 -8.76 4.35
CA ASP A 103 7.05 -9.53 5.56
C ASP A 103 5.53 -9.54 5.85
N ILE A 104 4.84 -8.42 5.59
CA ILE A 104 3.39 -8.33 5.72
C ILE A 104 2.68 -9.31 4.76
N THR A 105 3.26 -9.64 3.60
CA THR A 105 2.67 -10.62 2.68
C THR A 105 2.59 -12.03 3.26
N ALA A 106 3.42 -12.35 4.27
CA ALA A 106 3.37 -13.61 5.00
C ALA A 106 2.23 -13.67 6.04
N VAL A 107 1.56 -12.55 6.33
CA VAL A 107 0.39 -12.53 7.21
C VAL A 107 -0.78 -13.19 6.49
N PRO A 108 -1.43 -14.22 7.06
CA PRO A 108 -2.30 -15.11 6.28
C PRO A 108 -3.67 -14.54 5.91
N THR A 109 -4.11 -13.43 6.53
CA THR A 109 -5.43 -12.83 6.24
C THR A 109 -5.38 -11.32 6.28
N TRP A 110 -6.23 -10.67 5.49
CA TRP A 110 -6.36 -9.21 5.49
C TRP A 110 -6.87 -8.68 6.82
N GLN A 111 -7.69 -9.46 7.54
CA GLN A 111 -8.12 -9.10 8.89
C GLN A 111 -6.94 -9.00 9.86
N LYS A 112 -5.99 -9.94 9.81
CA LYS A 112 -4.76 -9.88 10.63
C LYS A 112 -3.85 -8.75 10.17
N THR A 113 -3.70 -8.55 8.86
CA THR A 113 -2.93 -7.43 8.29
C THR A 113 -3.49 -6.09 8.75
N TYR A 114 -4.81 -5.88 8.66
CA TYR A 114 -5.49 -4.67 9.13
C TYR A 114 -5.27 -4.45 10.64
N ALA A 115 -5.42 -5.49 11.45
CA ALA A 115 -5.18 -5.41 12.89
C ALA A 115 -3.72 -5.04 13.22
N GLY A 116 -2.75 -5.60 12.49
CA GLY A 116 -1.34 -5.25 12.61
C GLY A 116 -1.05 -3.81 12.23
N LEU A 117 -1.53 -3.36 11.07
CA LEU A 117 -1.38 -1.98 10.61
C LEU A 117 -2.05 -0.96 11.54
N THR A 118 -3.18 -1.32 12.14
CA THR A 118 -3.85 -0.48 13.15
C THR A 118 -2.98 -0.29 14.39
N LYS A 119 -2.27 -1.34 14.84
CA LYS A 119 -1.34 -1.25 15.97
C LYS A 119 -0.10 -0.44 15.60
N MET A 120 0.43 -0.63 14.40
CA MET A 120 1.61 0.08 13.92
C MET A 120 1.37 1.59 13.73
N TYR A 121 0.14 1.99 13.40
CA TYR A 121 -0.23 3.40 13.21
C TYR A 121 -0.47 4.16 14.53
N ARG A 122 -0.75 3.44 15.62
CA ARG A 122 -0.94 4.03 16.96
C ARG A 122 0.39 4.26 17.64
#